data_AF-A0A2T3AV49-F1
#
_entry.id   AF-A0A2T3AV49-F1
#
_cell.length_a   1.000
_cell.length_b   1.000
_cell.length_c   1.000
_cell.angle_alpha   90.00
_cell.angle_beta   90.00
_cell.angle_gamma   90.00
#
_symmetry.space_group_name_H-M   'P 1'
#
loop_
_entity.id
_entity.type
_entity.pdbx_description
1 polymer ?
#
loop_
_entity_poly.entity_id
_entity_poly.type
_entity_poly.pdbx_seq_one_letter_code
_entity_poly.pdbx_strand_id
1 'polypeptide(L)'
;MNVEESRRGSNSDEEDRDLTPVQLKRKAQNRAAQRAFRERKERHVKDLEAKLVALEKNSLSIVEENERLKQQLQKAATENEILRATSANPSSPNLPDAGPMRYSPTDFYTEVLHAHENKTPSHRIVISDKGERLLAAGATWDYIIKHPLYEKGLVDVGNVSERLKKVAKCDGQGPVFEEREILDAIEHSVASGSDELL
;
A
#
# COMPACT_ATOMS: atom_id res chain seq x y z
N MET A 1 43.19 -29.46 34.50
CA MET A 1 42.37 -30.70 34.42
C MET A 1 41.17 -30.33 33.57
N ASN A 2 40.96 -30.78 32.33
CA ASN A 2 41.35 -32.03 31.69
C ASN A 2 41.77 -31.80 30.24
N VAL A 3 42.75 -32.60 29.83
CA VAL A 3 43.32 -32.71 28.50
C VAL A 3 42.63 -33.91 27.84
N GLU A 4 41.66 -33.68 26.97
CA GLU A 4 41.11 -34.73 26.09
C GLU A 4 40.72 -34.15 24.73
N GLU A 5 41.69 -33.58 24.03
CA GLU A 5 41.51 -33.20 22.63
C GLU A 5 42.73 -33.63 21.81
N SER A 6 42.89 -34.94 21.66
CA SER A 6 43.70 -35.55 20.58
C SER A 6 43.70 -37.06 20.72
N ARG A 7 42.77 -37.74 20.03
CA ARG A 7 42.88 -39.16 19.61
C ARG A 7 41.63 -39.59 18.84
N ARG A 8 41.41 -39.05 17.64
CA ARG A 8 40.46 -39.66 16.69
C ARG A 8 40.78 -39.42 15.21
N GLY A 9 42.04 -39.14 14.91
CA GLY A 9 42.47 -38.81 13.55
C GLY A 9 43.11 -39.94 12.74
N SER A 10 43.44 -41.10 13.32
CA SER A 10 44.48 -41.97 12.73
C SER A 10 44.09 -43.42 12.41
N ASN A 11 42.80 -43.73 12.25
CA ASN A 11 42.36 -45.07 11.81
C ASN A 11 41.69 -45.09 10.42
N SER A 12 41.33 -43.93 9.84
CA SER A 12 40.56 -43.91 8.58
C SER A 12 41.39 -44.25 7.34
N ASP A 13 42.71 -44.07 7.39
CA ASP A 13 43.61 -44.21 6.24
C ASP A 13 44.12 -45.65 6.04
N GLU A 14 44.13 -46.47 7.10
CA GLU A 14 44.48 -47.89 6.97
C GLU A 14 43.34 -48.71 6.37
N GLU A 15 42.09 -48.40 6.74
CA GLU A 15 40.90 -49.04 6.18
C GLU A 15 40.67 -48.71 4.69
N ASP A 16 41.23 -47.62 4.16
CA ASP A 16 41.07 -47.25 2.74
C ASP A 16 41.98 -48.09 1.81
N ARG A 17 42.99 -48.81 2.33
CA ARG A 17 43.90 -49.64 1.51
C ARG A 17 43.31 -50.98 1.05
N ASP A 18 42.35 -51.52 1.81
CA ASP A 18 41.69 -52.80 1.51
C ASP A 18 40.33 -52.64 0.81
N LEU A 19 39.91 -51.40 0.51
CA LEU A 19 38.60 -51.12 -0.11
C LEU A 19 38.67 -51.16 -1.63
N THR A 20 37.63 -51.74 -2.22
CA THR A 20 37.44 -51.71 -3.68
C THR A 20 37.28 -50.26 -4.16
N PRO A 21 37.64 -49.95 -5.42
CA PRO A 21 37.51 -48.61 -5.98
C PRO A 21 36.09 -48.02 -5.86
N VAL A 22 35.06 -48.87 -5.92
CA VAL A 22 33.65 -48.48 -5.75
C VAL A 22 33.35 -48.05 -4.31
N GLN A 23 33.90 -48.77 -3.32
CA GLN A 23 33.72 -48.44 -1.90
C GLN A 23 34.44 -47.13 -1.54
N LEU A 24 35.64 -46.89 -2.07
CA LEU A 24 36.38 -45.63 -1.88
C LEU A 24 35.59 -44.42 -2.41
N LYS A 25 35.03 -44.53 -3.62
CA LYS A 25 34.18 -43.49 -4.21
C LYS A 25 32.96 -43.20 -3.34
N ARG A 26 32.30 -44.23 -2.82
CA ARG A 26 31.12 -44.09 -1.94
C ARG A 26 31.47 -43.46 -0.59
N LYS A 27 32.60 -43.84 0.03
CA LYS A 27 33.10 -43.25 1.29
C LYS A 27 33.43 -41.78 1.10
N ALA A 28 34.12 -41.42 0.01
CA ALA A 28 34.41 -40.03 -0.34
C ALA A 28 33.14 -39.20 -0.56
N GLN A 29 32.15 -39.74 -1.28
CA GLN A 29 30.86 -39.08 -1.50
C GLN A 29 30.09 -38.86 -0.19
N ASN A 30 30.04 -39.85 0.70
CA ASN A 30 29.40 -39.71 2.01
C ASN A 30 30.12 -38.67 2.89
N ARG A 31 31.45 -38.64 2.89
CA ARG A 31 32.22 -37.60 3.58
C ARG A 31 31.87 -36.20 3.04
N ALA A 32 31.81 -36.05 1.71
CA ALA A 32 31.42 -34.79 1.08
C ALA A 32 29.97 -34.39 1.41
N ALA A 33 29.03 -35.33 1.34
CA ALA A 33 27.63 -35.10 1.70
C ALA A 33 27.46 -34.71 3.18
N GLN A 34 28.19 -35.36 4.08
CA GLN A 34 28.17 -35.06 5.51
C GLN A 34 28.74 -33.67 5.81
N ARG A 35 29.84 -33.28 5.15
CA ARG A 35 30.40 -31.93 5.25
C ARG A 35 29.39 -30.89 4.75
N ALA A 36 28.83 -31.09 3.57
CA ALA A 36 27.83 -30.19 3.00
C ALA A 36 26.58 -30.08 3.91
N PHE A 37 26.15 -31.17 4.55
CA PHE A 37 25.05 -31.14 5.51
C PHE A 37 25.40 -30.33 6.76
N ARG A 38 26.59 -30.54 7.34
CA ARG A 38 27.07 -29.78 8.50
C ARG A 38 27.20 -28.30 8.18
N GLU A 39 27.83 -27.96 7.06
CA GLU A 39 27.97 -26.57 6.61
C GLU A 39 26.62 -25.90 6.38
N ARG A 40 25.63 -26.61 5.79
CA ARG A 40 24.27 -26.08 5.64
C ARG A 40 23.60 -25.85 6.99
N LYS A 41 23.75 -26.78 7.93
CA LYS A 41 23.19 -26.65 9.28
C LYS A 41 23.82 -25.48 10.05
N GLU A 42 25.14 -25.36 10.02
CA GLU A 42 25.87 -24.25 10.65
C GLU A 42 25.49 -22.90 10.03
N ARG A 43 25.39 -22.82 8.70
CA ARG A 43 24.92 -21.62 8.02
C ARG A 43 23.50 -21.25 8.45
N HIS A 44 22.59 -22.21 8.52
CA HIS A 44 21.21 -21.94 8.93
C HIS A 44 21.13 -21.46 10.40
N VAL A 45 21.90 -22.06 11.30
CA VAL A 45 21.98 -21.59 12.70
C VAL A 45 22.49 -20.15 12.75
N LYS A 46 23.57 -19.84 12.03
CA LYS A 46 24.12 -18.49 11.95
C LYS A 46 23.12 -17.48 11.37
N ASP A 47 22.38 -17.87 10.34
CA ASP A 47 21.33 -17.03 9.74
C ASP A 47 20.19 -16.78 10.72
N LEU A 48 19.79 -17.78 11.52
CA LEU A 48 18.77 -17.62 12.56
C LEU A 48 19.25 -16.70 13.68
N GLU A 49 20.49 -16.86 14.15
CA GLU A 49 21.10 -15.98 15.15
C GLU A 49 21.16 -14.53 14.64
N ALA A 50 21.57 -14.32 13.38
CA ALA A 50 21.60 -13.00 12.77
C ALA A 50 20.19 -12.38 12.66
N LYS A 51 19.18 -13.18 12.32
CA LYS A 51 17.77 -12.74 12.29
C LYS A 51 17.26 -12.35 13.67
N LEU A 52 17.60 -13.12 14.71
CA LEU A 52 17.23 -12.79 16.09
C LEU A 52 17.83 -11.44 16.51
N VAL A 53 19.13 -11.24 16.30
CA VAL A 53 19.81 -9.97 16.61
C VAL A 53 19.18 -8.80 15.84
N ALA A 54 18.85 -9.00 14.56
CA ALA A 54 18.19 -7.97 13.76
C ALA A 54 16.78 -7.64 14.27
N LEU A 55 15.99 -8.66 14.65
CA LEU A 55 14.65 -8.46 15.21
C LEU A 55 14.69 -7.78 16.58
N GLU A 56 15.63 -8.17 17.45
CA GLU A 56 15.83 -7.52 18.74
C GLU A 56 16.20 -6.04 18.57
N LYS A 57 17.14 -5.74 17.66
CA LYS A 57 17.52 -4.36 17.34
C LYS A 57 16.33 -3.55 16.82
N ASN A 58 15.53 -4.11 15.92
CA ASN A 58 14.33 -3.45 15.39
C ASN A 58 13.30 -3.21 16.49
N SER A 59 13.09 -4.18 17.38
CA SER A 59 12.19 -4.04 18.52
C SER A 59 12.62 -2.91 19.44
N LEU A 60 13.93 -2.81 19.75
CA LEU A 60 14.47 -1.72 20.56
C LEU A 60 14.26 -0.35 19.90
N SER A 61 14.54 -0.24 18.60
CA SER A 61 14.31 1.00 17.83
C SER A 61 12.84 1.43 17.86
N ILE A 62 11.91 0.48 17.69
CA ILE A 62 10.47 0.76 17.73
C ILE A 62 10.04 1.25 19.11
N VAL A 63 10.56 0.63 20.18
CA VAL A 63 10.26 1.05 21.56
C VAL A 63 10.76 2.48 21.81
N GLU A 64 11.99 2.78 21.41
CA GLU A 64 12.57 4.13 21.55
C GLU A 64 11.77 5.19 20.77
N GLU A 65 11.39 4.89 19.53
CA GLU A 65 10.54 5.77 18.73
C GLU A 65 9.16 5.96 19.35
N ASN A 66 8.56 4.90 19.91
CA ASN A 66 7.28 4.97 20.57
C ASN A 66 7.32 5.85 21.83
N GLU A 67 8.36 5.71 22.66
CA GLU A 67 8.59 6.55 23.82
C GLU A 67 8.78 8.02 23.43
N ARG A 68 9.60 8.28 22.40
CA ARG A 68 9.79 9.63 21.85
C ARG A 68 8.47 10.24 21.36
N LEU A 69 7.67 9.49 20.60
CA LEU A 69 6.38 9.97 20.10
C LEU A 69 5.39 10.25 21.23
N LYS A 70 5.34 9.39 22.25
CA LYS A 70 4.53 9.62 23.46
C LYS A 70 4.93 10.91 24.18
N GLN A 71 6.23 11.17 24.32
CA GLN A 71 6.72 12.41 24.91
C GLN A 71 6.35 13.64 24.08
N GLN A 72 6.46 13.57 22.75
CA GLN A 72 6.04 14.66 21.85
C GLN A 72 4.54 14.92 21.95
N LEU A 73 3.73 13.86 21.98
CA LEU A 73 2.28 13.97 22.12
C LEU A 73 1.89 14.60 23.46
N GLN A 74 2.55 14.22 24.56
CA GLN A 74 2.34 14.87 25.86
C GLN A 74 2.70 16.35 25.81
N LYS A 75 3.86 16.72 25.25
CA LYS A 75 4.26 18.13 25.09
C LYS A 75 3.22 18.93 24.31
N ALA A 76 2.81 18.43 23.15
CA ALA A 76 1.80 19.10 22.32
C ALA A 76 0.44 19.19 23.04
N ALA A 77 0.04 18.17 23.79
CA ALA A 77 -1.19 18.20 24.58
C ALA A 77 -1.13 19.29 25.65
N THR A 78 -0.03 19.39 26.40
CA THR A 78 0.14 20.43 27.42
C THR A 78 0.19 21.84 26.82
N GLU A 79 0.86 22.02 25.68
CA GLU A 79 0.91 23.30 24.98
C GLU A 79 -0.49 23.72 24.51
N ASN A 80 -1.25 22.81 23.92
CA ASN A 80 -2.64 23.07 23.51
C ASN A 80 -3.53 23.41 24.70
N GLU A 81 -3.38 22.73 25.84
CA GLU A 81 -4.13 23.03 27.05
C GLU A 81 -3.82 24.43 27.57
N ILE A 82 -2.53 24.82 27.63
CA ILE A 82 -2.10 26.17 28.04
C ILE A 82 -2.64 27.24 27.09
N LEU A 83 -2.54 27.02 25.78
CA LEU A 83 -3.05 27.96 24.77
C LEU A 83 -4.57 28.13 24.88
N ARG A 84 -5.30 27.05 25.13
CA ARG A 84 -6.75 27.12 25.37
C ARG A 84 -7.08 27.89 26.65
N ALA A 85 -6.35 27.62 27.74
CA ALA A 85 -6.56 28.31 29.01
C ALA A 85 -6.23 29.81 28.91
N THR A 86 -5.16 30.18 28.21
CA THR A 86 -4.75 31.58 28.02
C THR A 86 -5.63 32.33 27.01
N SER A 87 -6.12 31.64 25.96
CA SER A 87 -7.07 32.22 24.99
C SER A 87 -8.50 32.36 25.53
N ALA A 88 -8.86 31.67 26.62
CA ALA A 88 -10.17 31.77 27.26
C ALA A 88 -10.31 33.02 28.16
N ASN A 89 -9.35 33.95 28.16
CA ASN A 89 -9.43 35.19 28.92
C ASN A 89 -10.46 36.15 28.25
N PRO A 90 -11.56 36.54 28.92
CA PRO A 90 -12.73 37.15 28.27
C PRO A 90 -12.63 38.67 28.03
N SER A 91 -11.43 39.25 27.97
CA SER A 91 -11.25 40.72 27.94
C SER A 91 -11.08 41.35 26.55
N SER A 92 -11.44 40.66 25.46
CA SER A 92 -11.46 41.26 24.11
C SER A 92 -12.91 41.38 23.60
N PRO A 93 -13.37 42.58 23.19
CA PRO A 93 -14.73 42.76 22.69
C PRO A 93 -14.87 42.08 21.33
N ASN A 94 -15.92 41.26 21.22
CA ASN A 94 -16.51 40.68 20.01
C ASN A 94 -15.85 41.06 18.67
N LEU A 95 -14.94 40.21 18.18
CA LEU A 95 -14.85 40.00 16.73
C LEU A 95 -16.03 39.11 16.32
N PRO A 96 -16.62 39.32 15.12
CA PRO A 96 -17.63 38.42 14.62
C PRO A 96 -17.01 37.02 14.54
N ASP A 97 -17.59 36.14 15.33
CA ASP A 97 -17.51 34.68 15.29
C ASP A 97 -16.71 34.20 14.08
N ALA A 98 -15.40 34.02 14.27
CA ALA A 98 -14.60 33.30 13.31
C ALA A 98 -15.23 31.91 13.24
N GLY A 99 -15.89 31.62 12.12
CA GLY A 99 -16.69 30.42 11.91
C GLY A 99 -15.97 29.14 12.34
N PRO A 100 -16.71 28.03 12.50
CA PRO A 100 -16.28 26.86 13.25
C PRO A 100 -14.81 26.51 12.98
N MET A 101 -13.95 26.73 13.99
CA MET A 101 -12.50 26.42 13.99
C MET A 101 -12.19 24.91 13.89
N ARG A 102 -13.17 24.10 13.48
CA ARG A 102 -13.01 22.71 13.08
C ARG A 102 -13.15 22.66 11.57
N TYR A 103 -12.03 22.75 10.86
CA TYR A 103 -11.98 22.35 9.47
C TYR A 103 -12.28 20.85 9.38
N SER A 104 -13.52 20.51 9.04
CA SER A 104 -13.84 19.19 8.52
C SER A 104 -13.66 19.26 7.00
N PRO A 105 -12.76 18.47 6.39
CA PRO A 105 -12.56 18.47 4.94
C PRO A 105 -13.82 18.21 4.10
N THR A 106 -14.95 17.85 4.74
CA THR A 106 -16.26 17.64 4.11
C THR A 106 -17.22 18.83 4.24
N ASP A 107 -16.92 19.86 5.03
CA ASP A 107 -17.86 20.98 5.28
C ASP A 107 -18.14 21.83 4.04
N PHE A 108 -17.17 21.93 3.13
CA PHE A 108 -17.37 22.59 1.83
C PHE A 108 -18.39 21.83 0.96
N TYR A 109 -18.38 20.51 1.04
CA TYR A 109 -19.25 19.67 0.21
C TYR A 109 -20.67 19.55 0.76
N THR A 110 -20.89 19.78 2.06
CA THR A 110 -22.24 19.75 2.65
C THR A 110 -23.18 20.81 2.06
N GLU A 111 -22.67 22.00 1.74
CA GLU A 111 -23.49 23.08 1.18
C GLU A 111 -23.74 22.91 -0.32
N VAL A 112 -22.71 22.48 -1.07
CA VAL A 112 -22.82 22.22 -2.51
C VAL A 112 -23.68 20.98 -2.81
N LEU A 113 -23.54 19.91 -2.01
CA LEU A 113 -24.27 18.66 -2.21
C LEU A 113 -25.67 18.67 -1.60
N HIS A 114 -26.11 19.77 -0.99
CA HIS A 114 -27.42 19.87 -0.36
C HIS A 114 -28.58 19.60 -1.34
N ALA A 115 -28.44 20.00 -2.61
CA ALA A 115 -29.44 19.79 -3.66
C ALA A 115 -29.29 18.46 -4.43
N HIS A 116 -28.29 17.64 -4.10
CA HIS A 116 -28.01 16.38 -4.80
C HIS A 116 -28.45 15.19 -3.95
N GLU A 117 -29.12 14.20 -4.57
CA GLU A 117 -29.54 12.98 -3.89
C GLU A 117 -28.34 12.19 -3.31
N ASN A 118 -27.17 12.29 -3.97
CA ASN A 118 -25.93 11.67 -3.52
C ASN A 118 -25.01 12.69 -2.85
N LYS A 119 -24.75 12.48 -1.55
CA LYS A 119 -23.90 13.34 -0.71
C LYS A 119 -22.40 13.05 -0.82
N THR A 120 -21.98 12.33 -1.86
CA THR A 120 -20.56 12.10 -2.14
C THR A 120 -20.12 12.98 -3.31
N PRO A 121 -19.02 13.75 -3.18
CA PRO A 121 -18.56 14.67 -4.23
C PRO A 121 -18.33 13.98 -5.59
N SER A 122 -17.97 12.70 -5.54
CA SER A 122 -17.73 11.87 -6.73
C SER A 122 -18.99 11.58 -7.54
N HIS A 123 -20.20 11.54 -6.95
CA HIS A 123 -21.44 11.18 -7.65
C HIS A 123 -22.28 12.38 -8.11
N ARG A 124 -21.67 13.58 -8.12
CA ARG A 124 -22.32 14.81 -8.55
C ARG A 124 -22.54 14.84 -10.06
N ILE A 125 -23.70 15.36 -10.47
CA ILE A 125 -24.04 15.62 -11.87
C ILE A 125 -24.42 17.10 -11.98
N VAL A 126 -23.68 17.85 -12.79
CA VAL A 126 -23.84 19.30 -13.00
C VAL A 126 -24.30 19.54 -14.44
N ILE A 127 -24.97 20.67 -14.70
CA ILE A 127 -25.31 21.10 -16.06
C ILE A 127 -24.35 22.23 -16.43
N SER A 128 -23.65 22.07 -17.55
CA SER A 128 -22.79 23.10 -18.13
C SER A 128 -23.60 24.33 -18.57
N ASP A 129 -22.96 25.49 -18.72
CA ASP A 129 -23.57 26.70 -19.31
C ASP A 129 -24.18 26.46 -20.71
N LYS A 130 -23.72 25.41 -21.40
CA LYS A 130 -24.24 24.96 -22.71
C LYS A 130 -25.43 24.00 -22.62
N GLY A 131 -25.90 23.68 -21.42
CA GLY A 131 -26.99 22.74 -21.17
C GLY A 131 -26.58 21.25 -21.16
N GLU A 132 -25.27 20.95 -21.18
CA GLU A 132 -24.76 19.58 -21.23
C GLU A 132 -24.59 18.97 -19.84
N ARG A 133 -24.88 17.67 -19.69
CA ARG A 133 -24.70 16.96 -18.41
C ARG A 133 -23.23 16.62 -18.20
N LEU A 134 -22.68 17.14 -17.12
CA LEU A 134 -21.31 16.91 -16.64
C LEU A 134 -21.35 15.99 -15.42
N LEU A 135 -20.75 14.81 -15.54
CA LEU A 135 -20.73 13.79 -14.51
C LEU A 135 -19.37 13.79 -13.81
N ALA A 136 -19.36 13.84 -12.48
CA ALA A 136 -18.15 13.62 -11.69
C ALA A 136 -17.70 12.15 -11.76
N ALA A 137 -16.51 11.84 -11.23
CA ALA A 137 -15.86 10.53 -11.39
C ALA A 137 -16.72 9.31 -10.95
N GLY A 138 -17.42 9.40 -9.83
CA GLY A 138 -18.32 8.36 -9.33
C GLY A 138 -19.61 8.25 -10.16
N ALA A 139 -20.20 9.38 -10.55
CA ALA A 139 -21.37 9.38 -11.44
C ALA A 139 -21.02 8.79 -12.82
N THR A 140 -19.80 9.06 -13.30
CA THR A 140 -19.27 8.48 -14.54
C THR A 140 -19.08 6.97 -14.40
N TRP A 141 -18.54 6.51 -13.27
CA TRP A 141 -18.43 5.09 -12.98
C TRP A 141 -19.79 4.38 -12.97
N ASP A 142 -20.78 4.96 -12.26
CA ASP A 142 -22.15 4.46 -12.24
C ASP A 142 -22.77 4.38 -13.64
N TYR A 143 -22.47 5.37 -14.49
CA TYR A 143 -22.91 5.40 -15.87
C TYR A 143 -22.32 4.26 -16.69
N ILE A 144 -21.00 4.02 -16.54
CA ILE A 144 -20.30 2.93 -17.23
C ILE A 144 -20.87 1.57 -16.83
N ILE A 145 -21.05 1.30 -15.53
CA ILE A 145 -21.48 -0.03 -15.07
C ILE A 145 -22.96 -0.32 -15.35
N LYS A 146 -23.80 0.70 -15.50
CA LYS A 146 -25.20 0.57 -15.93
C LYS A 146 -25.35 0.43 -17.45
N HIS A 147 -24.27 0.63 -18.21
CA HIS A 147 -24.34 0.58 -19.66
C HIS A 147 -24.50 -0.87 -20.16
N PRO A 148 -25.41 -1.16 -21.12
CA PRO A 148 -25.64 -2.53 -21.60
C PRO A 148 -24.41 -3.23 -22.18
N LEU A 149 -23.44 -2.47 -22.72
CA LEU A 149 -22.18 -3.04 -23.23
C LEU A 149 -21.28 -3.55 -22.10
N TYR A 150 -21.33 -2.90 -20.93
CA TYR A 150 -20.58 -3.32 -19.75
C TYR A 150 -21.20 -4.59 -19.14
N GLU A 151 -22.53 -4.66 -19.04
CA GLU A 151 -23.23 -5.87 -18.58
C GLU A 151 -22.95 -7.09 -19.48
N LYS A 152 -22.72 -6.86 -20.77
CA LYS A 152 -22.32 -7.90 -21.74
C LYS A 152 -20.83 -8.25 -21.66
N GLY A 153 -20.04 -7.58 -20.82
CA GLY A 153 -18.60 -7.81 -20.66
C GLY A 153 -17.75 -7.34 -21.84
N LEU A 154 -18.27 -6.46 -22.69
CA LEU A 154 -17.60 -6.00 -23.92
C LEU A 154 -16.76 -4.74 -23.74
N VAL A 155 -16.86 -4.10 -22.58
CA VAL A 155 -16.24 -2.80 -22.30
C VAL A 155 -14.89 -3.00 -21.62
N ASP A 156 -13.83 -2.52 -22.25
CA ASP A 156 -12.51 -2.41 -21.62
C ASP A 156 -12.43 -1.13 -20.77
N VAL A 157 -12.57 -1.30 -19.45
CA VAL A 157 -12.49 -0.20 -18.48
C VAL A 157 -11.14 0.52 -18.51
N GLY A 158 -10.04 -0.18 -18.83
CA GLY A 158 -8.72 0.42 -18.97
C GLY A 158 -8.70 1.41 -20.14
N ASN A 159 -9.19 0.98 -21.30
CA ASN A 159 -9.30 1.82 -22.49
C ASN A 159 -10.25 3.01 -22.27
N VAL A 160 -11.41 2.80 -21.62
CA VAL A 160 -12.33 3.87 -21.23
C VAL A 160 -11.62 4.89 -20.33
N SER A 161 -10.86 4.44 -19.33
CA SER A 161 -10.12 5.33 -18.42
C SER A 161 -9.10 6.20 -19.16
N GLU A 162 -8.33 5.62 -20.11
CA GLU A 162 -7.35 6.38 -20.90
C GLU A 162 -8.00 7.43 -21.81
N ARG A 163 -9.17 7.13 -22.37
CA ARG A 163 -9.93 8.07 -23.19
C ARG A 163 -10.49 9.22 -22.33
N LEU A 164 -11.13 8.88 -21.22
CA LEU A 164 -11.71 9.87 -20.31
C LEU A 164 -10.66 10.84 -19.74
N LYS A 165 -9.45 10.37 -19.44
CA LYS A 165 -8.34 11.25 -18.98
C LYS A 165 -8.04 12.41 -19.92
N LYS A 166 -8.24 12.26 -21.24
CA LYS A 166 -7.94 13.29 -22.24
C LYS A 166 -9.03 14.36 -22.34
N VAL A 167 -10.25 14.04 -21.94
CA VAL A 167 -11.44 14.88 -22.08
C VAL A 167 -11.95 15.40 -20.73
N ALA A 168 -11.23 15.09 -19.65
CA ALA A 168 -11.54 15.56 -18.29
C ALA A 168 -11.54 17.09 -18.21
N LYS A 169 -12.62 17.67 -17.68
CA LYS A 169 -12.74 19.10 -17.40
C LYS A 169 -12.73 19.32 -15.90
N CYS A 170 -12.18 20.44 -15.44
CA CYS A 170 -12.21 20.82 -14.01
C CYS A 170 -13.30 21.87 -13.79
N ASP A 171 -14.21 21.61 -12.85
CA ASP A 171 -15.29 22.53 -12.49
C ASP A 171 -15.09 23.20 -11.12
N GLY A 172 -13.85 23.17 -10.61
CA GLY A 172 -13.47 23.71 -9.30
C GLY A 172 -13.69 22.74 -8.14
N GLN A 173 -14.34 21.59 -8.35
CA GLN A 173 -14.56 20.58 -7.30
C GLN A 173 -14.07 19.18 -7.68
N GLY A 174 -13.54 19.03 -8.89
CA GLY A 174 -12.91 17.79 -9.35
C GLY A 174 -13.01 17.62 -10.86
N PRO A 175 -12.56 16.47 -11.38
CA PRO A 175 -12.75 16.12 -12.78
C PRO A 175 -14.23 15.80 -13.04
N VAL A 176 -14.77 16.41 -14.09
CA VAL A 176 -16.09 16.14 -14.64
C VAL A 176 -15.98 15.80 -16.13
N PHE A 177 -16.89 14.95 -16.59
CA PHE A 177 -16.91 14.40 -17.95
C PHE A 177 -18.28 14.65 -18.57
N GLU A 178 -18.31 15.05 -19.84
CA GLU A 178 -19.57 15.19 -20.57
C GLU A 178 -20.16 13.80 -20.84
N GLU A 179 -21.49 13.69 -20.73
CA GLU A 179 -22.18 12.42 -20.98
C GLU A 179 -21.86 11.84 -22.37
N ARG A 180 -21.72 12.69 -23.39
CA ARG A 180 -21.35 12.28 -24.74
C ARG A 180 -19.96 11.66 -24.80
N GLU A 181 -18.99 12.27 -24.12
CA GLU A 181 -17.61 11.79 -24.07
C GLU A 181 -17.51 10.44 -23.32
N ILE A 182 -18.38 10.22 -22.32
CA ILE A 182 -18.48 8.93 -21.61
C ILE A 182 -19.03 7.86 -22.55
N LEU A 183 -20.12 8.15 -23.26
CA LEU A 183 -20.70 7.23 -24.25
C LEU A 183 -19.71 6.88 -25.34
N ASP A 184 -19.07 7.90 -25.94
CA ASP A 184 -18.07 7.71 -26.98
C ASP A 184 -16.90 6.86 -26.46
N ALA A 185 -16.42 7.09 -25.24
CA ALA A 185 -15.36 6.29 -24.64
C ALA A 185 -15.78 4.81 -24.47
N ILE A 186 -17.01 4.55 -24.03
CA ILE A 186 -17.55 3.19 -23.88
C ILE A 186 -17.64 2.50 -25.24
N GLU A 187 -18.24 3.14 -26.25
CA GLU A 187 -18.43 2.53 -27.57
C GLU A 187 -17.09 2.23 -28.27
N HIS A 188 -16.13 3.16 -28.20
CA HIS A 188 -14.82 2.95 -28.81
C HIS A 188 -13.95 1.95 -28.05
N SER A 189 -14.23 1.69 -26.76
CA SER A 189 -13.54 0.64 -26.01
C SER A 189 -13.92 -0.78 -26.49
N VAL A 190 -15.16 -0.96 -26.98
CA VAL A 190 -15.63 -2.25 -27.50
C VAL A 190 -14.91 -2.62 -28.80
N ALA A 191 -14.65 -1.64 -29.68
CA ALA A 191 -13.97 -1.87 -30.95
C ALA A 191 -12.53 -2.37 -30.76
N SER A 192 -11.84 -1.93 -29.69
CA SER A 192 -10.44 -2.28 -29.42
C SER A 192 -10.24 -3.71 -28.92
N GLY A 193 -11.27 -4.36 -28.35
CA GLY A 193 -11.19 -5.74 -27.83
C GLY A 193 -11.45 -6.83 -28.88
N SER A 194 -11.81 -6.45 -30.11
CA SER A 194 -12.13 -7.41 -31.19
C SER A 194 -10.94 -7.79 -32.09
N ASP A 195 -9.77 -7.16 -31.91
CA ASP A 195 -8.65 -7.22 -32.85
C ASP A 195 -7.42 -8.01 -32.33
N GLU A 196 -7.60 -8.86 -31.32
CA GLU A 196 -6.51 -9.65 -30.71
C GLU A 196 -6.74 -11.17 -30.77
N LEU A 197 -7.31 -11.65 -31.88
CA LEU A 197 -7.33 -13.07 -32.24
C LEU A 197 -6.84 -13.27 -33.69
N LEU A 198 -5.52 -13.32 -33.85
CA LEU A 198 -4.83 -14.03 -34.94
C LEU A 198 -3.71 -14.90 -34.37
#